data_AF-A0A1G3BKG4-F1
#
_entry.id   AF-A0A1G3BKG4-F1
#
_cell.length_a   1.000
_cell.length_b   1.000
_cell.length_c   1.000
_cell.angle_alpha   90.00
_cell.angle_beta   90.00
_cell.angle_gamma   90.00
#
_symmetry.space_group_name_H-M   'P 1'
#
loop_
_entity.id
_entity.type
_entity.pdbx_description
1 polymer ?
#
loop_
_entity_poly.entity_id
_entity_poly.type
_entity_poly.pdbx_seq_one_letter_code
_entity_poly.pdbx_strand_id
1 'polypeptide(L)'
;MRFKGIESDCQNEAENGPKEGEFTFEVSQAGDTLSATWIDGGTTNIFTGKVRGTIVKATVYGLYLENCRVITEIAAEVVGSSELVGTYSGQELNCETCTWKGELTVTIQAAPGTPK
;
A
#
# COMPACT_ATOMS: atom_id res chain seq x y z
N MET A 1 -7.36 1.09 3.68
CA MET A 1 -6.05 1.74 3.88
C MET A 1 -6.23 3.23 3.78
N ARG A 2 -5.84 3.97 4.80
CA ARG A 2 -5.64 5.41 4.76
C ARG A 2 -4.16 5.67 4.73
N PHE A 3 -3.73 6.65 3.95
CA PHE A 3 -2.33 7.07 3.93
C PHE A 3 -2.23 8.58 3.95
N LYS A 4 -1.11 9.03 4.51
CA LYS A 4 -0.69 10.41 4.53
C LYS A 4 0.79 10.44 4.27
N GLY A 5 1.22 11.15 3.24
CA GLY A 5 2.63 11.23 2.93
C GLY A 5 2.98 12.41 2.06
N ILE A 6 4.26 12.46 1.70
CA ILE A 6 4.84 13.48 0.85
C ILE A 6 5.31 12.78 -0.42
N GLU A 7 4.98 13.38 -1.55
CA GLU A 7 5.53 13.01 -2.85
C GLU A 7 6.68 13.97 -3.18
N SER A 8 7.78 13.43 -3.67
CA SER A 8 8.98 14.19 -4.03
C SER A 8 9.48 13.78 -5.40
N ASP A 9 10.25 14.68 -6.02
CA ASP A 9 10.88 14.50 -7.33
C ASP A 9 9.89 14.29 -8.49
N CYS A 10 8.63 14.72 -8.29
CA CYS A 10 7.53 14.57 -9.23
C CYS A 10 7.64 15.48 -10.45
N GLN A 11 7.48 14.94 -11.67
CA GLN A 11 7.53 15.72 -12.93
C GLN A 11 6.61 16.95 -12.94
N ASN A 12 5.52 16.94 -12.17
CA ASN A 12 4.66 18.11 -11.92
C ASN A 12 4.79 18.60 -10.47
N GLU A 13 5.93 19.18 -10.09
CA GLU A 13 6.20 19.65 -8.72
C GLU A 13 5.17 20.71 -8.21
N ALA A 14 4.55 21.46 -9.11
CA ALA A 14 3.60 22.53 -8.76
C ALA A 14 2.25 22.00 -8.21
N GLU A 15 1.90 20.73 -8.46
CA GLU A 15 0.65 20.11 -8.02
C GLU A 15 0.84 19.08 -6.90
N ASN A 16 2.09 18.77 -6.56
CA ASN A 16 2.41 17.66 -5.67
C ASN A 16 2.90 18.18 -4.31
N GLY A 17 1.96 18.18 -3.36
CA GLY A 17 2.19 18.43 -1.94
C GLY A 17 1.95 17.18 -1.09
N PRO A 18 1.84 17.30 0.24
CA PRO A 18 1.42 16.18 1.08
C PRO A 18 0.07 15.65 0.58
N LYS A 19 0.03 14.36 0.22
CA LYS A 19 -1.19 13.70 -0.24
C LYS A 19 -1.76 12.85 0.89
N GLU A 20 -3.07 12.98 1.05
CA GLU A 20 -3.90 12.13 1.88
C GLU A 20 -4.88 11.41 0.99
N GLY A 21 -5.12 10.13 1.25
CA GLY A 21 -6.06 9.34 0.48
C GLY A 21 -6.52 8.10 1.23
N GLU A 22 -7.61 7.53 0.74
CA GLU A 22 -8.16 6.28 1.23
C GLU A 22 -8.31 5.29 0.07
N PHE A 23 -7.67 4.12 0.20
CA PHE A 23 -7.83 2.98 -0.68
C PHE A 23 -8.41 1.82 0.12
N THR A 24 -9.56 1.30 -0.27
CA THR A 24 -10.11 0.09 0.36
C THR A 24 -9.73 -1.12 -0.47
N PHE A 25 -9.06 -2.09 0.14
CA PHE A 25 -8.81 -3.38 -0.47
C PHE A 25 -9.19 -4.49 0.51
N GLU A 26 -9.86 -5.52 0.01
CA GLU A 26 -10.19 -6.72 0.76
C GLU A 26 -8.94 -7.60 0.83
N VAL A 27 -8.49 -7.91 2.04
CA VAL A 27 -7.30 -8.74 2.27
C VAL A 27 -7.75 -10.12 2.71
N SER A 28 -7.28 -11.15 2.00
CA SER A 28 -7.39 -12.51 2.49
C SER A 28 -6.07 -12.92 3.14
N GLN A 29 -6.13 -13.42 4.38
CA GLN A 29 -4.98 -13.94 5.09
C GLN A 29 -4.94 -15.46 4.94
N ALA A 30 -3.96 -15.97 4.19
CA ALA A 30 -3.66 -17.40 4.13
C ALA A 30 -2.39 -17.66 4.97
N GLY A 31 -2.59 -18.06 6.22
CA GLY A 31 -1.49 -18.20 7.19
C GLY A 31 -0.78 -16.88 7.48
N ASP A 32 0.56 -16.88 7.47
CA ASP A 32 1.37 -15.67 7.71
C ASP A 32 1.50 -14.75 6.48
N THR A 33 0.79 -15.04 5.37
CA THR A 33 0.86 -14.28 4.12
C THR A 33 -0.42 -13.46 3.91
N LEU A 34 -0.25 -12.20 3.52
CA LEU A 34 -1.33 -11.27 3.14
C LEU A 34 -1.24 -10.99 1.64
N SER A 35 -2.36 -11.08 0.93
CA SER A 35 -2.45 -10.67 -0.47
C SER A 35 -3.73 -9.89 -0.74
N ALA A 36 -3.63 -8.90 -1.63
CA ALA A 36 -4.77 -8.15 -2.13
C ALA A 36 -4.47 -7.61 -3.55
N THR A 37 -5.53 -7.46 -4.34
CA THR A 37 -5.47 -6.87 -5.68
C THR A 37 -6.59 -5.84 -5.81
N TRP A 38 -6.29 -4.65 -6.34
CA TRP A 38 -7.31 -3.62 -6.62
C TRP A 38 -6.96 -2.81 -7.86
N ILE A 39 -7.96 -2.07 -8.36
CA ILE A 39 -7.80 -1.11 -9.45
C ILE A 39 -8.06 0.29 -8.89
N ASP A 40 -7.13 1.21 -9.14
CA ASP A 40 -7.26 2.62 -8.78
C ASP A 40 -6.80 3.51 -9.93
N GLY A 41 -7.68 4.40 -10.40
CA GLY A 41 -7.35 5.33 -11.49
C GLY A 41 -6.85 4.68 -12.80
N GLY A 42 -7.17 3.41 -13.05
CA GLY A 42 -6.65 2.63 -14.18
C GLY A 42 -5.36 1.84 -13.90
N THR A 43 -4.83 1.95 -12.69
CA THR A 43 -3.66 1.20 -12.21
C THR A 43 -4.13 -0.10 -11.55
N THR A 44 -3.61 -1.24 -11.99
CA THR A 44 -3.78 -2.50 -11.26
C THR A 44 -2.67 -2.62 -10.23
N ASN A 45 -3.05 -2.77 -8.96
CA ASN A 45 -2.14 -2.86 -7.83
C ASN A 45 -2.22 -4.22 -7.17
N ILE A 46 -1.06 -4.77 -6.82
CA ILE A 46 -0.90 -6.07 -6.17
C ILE A 46 -0.12 -5.86 -4.87
N PHE A 47 -0.79 -6.03 -3.74
CA PHE A 47 -0.19 -6.04 -2.41
C PHE A 47 0.17 -7.47 -2.05
N THR A 48 1.43 -7.70 -1.68
CA THR A 48 1.88 -8.98 -1.10
C THR A 48 2.71 -8.70 0.13
N GLY A 49 2.30 -9.26 1.27
CA GLY A 49 2.95 -9.04 2.56
C GLY A 49 3.07 -10.31 3.39
N LYS A 50 3.89 -10.23 4.44
CA LYS A 50 4.01 -11.26 5.46
C LYS A 50 3.87 -10.68 6.84
N VAL A 51 3.18 -11.41 7.71
CA VAL A 51 3.02 -11.12 9.13
C VAL A 51 4.04 -11.95 9.91
N ARG A 52 4.78 -11.33 10.82
CA ARG A 52 5.67 -12.00 11.77
C ARG A 52 5.47 -11.41 13.15
N GLY A 53 4.81 -12.17 14.03
CA GLY A 53 4.35 -11.63 15.32
C GLY A 53 3.35 -10.49 15.08
N THR A 54 3.65 -9.30 15.59
CA THR A 54 2.83 -8.10 15.37
C THR A 54 3.32 -7.23 14.21
N ILE A 55 4.41 -7.58 13.53
CA ILE A 55 4.97 -6.75 12.46
C ILE A 55 4.60 -7.29 11.08
N VAL A 56 4.14 -6.41 10.21
CA VAL A 56 3.84 -6.66 8.80
C VAL A 56 4.88 -5.96 7.94
N LYS A 57 5.46 -6.71 7.00
CA LYS A 57 6.24 -6.15 5.89
C LYS A 57 5.59 -6.53 4.58
N ALA A 58 5.39 -5.56 3.71
CA ALA A 58 4.71 -5.78 2.43
C ALA A 58 5.31 -4.96 1.31
N THR A 59 5.06 -5.42 0.10
CA THR A 59 5.38 -4.72 -1.13
C THR A 59 4.12 -4.63 -1.99
N VAL A 60 3.83 -3.43 -2.48
CA VAL A 60 2.79 -3.14 -3.45
C VAL A 60 3.45 -2.93 -4.80
N TYR A 61 2.93 -3.60 -5.82
CA TYR A 61 3.33 -3.42 -7.20
C TYR A 61 2.15 -2.84 -7.98
N GLY A 62 2.33 -1.64 -8.54
CA GLY A 62 1.35 -0.97 -9.39
C GLY A 62 1.84 -0.85 -10.83
N LEU A 63 0.96 -1.09 -11.81
CA LEU A 63 1.21 -0.78 -13.22
C LEU A 63 0.20 0.25 -13.72
N TYR A 64 0.69 1.44 -14.07
CA TYR A 64 -0.10 2.52 -14.64
C TYR A 64 -0.39 2.27 -16.12
N LEU A 65 -1.43 2.93 -16.64
CA LEU A 65 -1.83 2.87 -18.04
C LEU A 65 -0.71 3.26 -19.02
N GLU A 66 0.21 4.13 -18.59
CA GLU A 66 1.37 4.56 -19.39
C GLU A 66 2.57 3.58 -19.31
N ASN A 67 2.39 2.39 -18.73
CA ASN A 67 3.43 1.41 -18.41
C ASN A 67 4.46 1.84 -17.36
N CYS A 68 4.16 2.90 -16.59
CA CYS A 68 4.94 3.22 -15.39
C CYS A 68 4.71 2.13 -14.34
N ARG A 69 5.80 1.59 -13.79
CA ARG A 69 5.76 0.62 -12.70
C ARG A 69 6.10 1.31 -11.39
N VAL A 70 5.27 1.09 -10.38
CA VAL A 70 5.50 1.56 -9.01
C VAL A 70 5.74 0.39 -8.09
N ILE A 71 6.75 0.56 -7.23
CA ILE A 71 6.96 -0.29 -6.07
C ILE A 71 6.81 0.55 -4.81
N THR A 72 5.94 0.10 -3.91
CA THR A 72 5.79 0.67 -2.58
C THR A 72 6.08 -0.38 -1.52
N GLU A 73 7.03 -0.10 -0.66
CA GLU A 73 7.34 -0.89 0.53
C GLU A 73 6.56 -0.37 1.73
N ILE A 74 6.07 -1.31 2.54
CA ILE A 74 5.24 -1.04 3.71
C ILE A 74 5.84 -1.79 4.91
N ALA A 75 5.98 -1.09 6.02
CA ALA A 75 6.31 -1.65 7.32
C ALA A 75 5.29 -1.15 8.34
N ALA A 76 4.57 -2.05 9.00
CA ALA A 76 3.49 -1.70 9.92
C ALA A 76 3.41 -2.64 11.11
N GLU A 77 2.81 -2.17 12.20
CA GLU A 77 2.49 -2.95 13.39
C GLU A 77 0.98 -3.21 13.48
N VAL A 78 0.61 -4.41 13.88
CA VAL A 78 -0.76 -4.83 14.19
C VAL A 78 -1.20 -4.17 15.50
N VAL A 79 -2.12 -3.22 15.43
CA VAL A 79 -2.65 -2.47 16.57
C VAL A 79 -4.13 -2.80 16.78
N GLY A 80 -4.40 -4.06 17.12
CA GLY A 80 -5.76 -4.56 17.34
C GLY A 80 -6.07 -5.78 16.47
N SER A 81 -7.33 -6.22 16.48
CA SER A 81 -7.73 -7.43 15.75
C SER A 81 -7.81 -7.26 14.24
N SER A 82 -7.83 -6.02 13.75
CA SER A 82 -8.14 -5.71 12.34
C SER A 82 -7.45 -4.44 11.83
N GLU A 83 -6.45 -3.92 12.53
CA GLU A 83 -5.82 -2.65 12.17
C GLU A 83 -4.29 -2.78 12.17
N LEU A 84 -3.66 -2.22 11.14
CA LEU A 84 -2.22 -2.05 11.03
C LEU A 84 -1.91 -0.55 10.96
N VAL A 85 -0.91 -0.09 11.69
CA VAL A 85 -0.40 1.29 11.59
C VAL A 85 1.09 1.25 11.29
N GLY A 86 1.57 2.08 10.37
CA GLY A 86 2.95 2.02 9.94
C GLY A 86 3.36 3.11 8.97
N THR A 87 4.46 2.83 8.28
CA THR A 87 5.05 3.71 7.28
C THR A 87 5.11 3.03 5.92
N TYR A 88 5.09 3.83 4.87
CA TYR A 88 5.39 3.38 3.52
C TYR A 88 6.47 4.25 2.88
N SER A 89 7.14 3.66 1.90
CA SER A 89 7.97 4.37 0.93
C SER A 89 7.79 3.74 -0.43
N GLY A 90 7.80 4.52 -1.51
CA GLY A 90 7.72 3.97 -2.85
C GLY A 90 8.46 4.80 -3.87
N GLN A 91 8.58 4.26 -5.07
CA GLN A 91 9.16 4.93 -6.22
C GLN A 91 8.62 4.39 -7.53
N GLU A 92 8.54 5.25 -8.53
CA GLU A 92 8.40 4.83 -9.93
C GLU A 92 9.72 4.28 -10.44
N LEU A 93 9.67 3.16 -11.15
CA LEU A 93 10.88 2.48 -11.62
C LEU A 93 11.18 2.68 -13.09
N ASN A 94 10.15 2.76 -13.93
CA ASN A 94 10.38 2.86 -15.38
C ASN A 94 10.31 4.30 -15.86
N CYS A 95 9.41 5.08 -15.26
CA CYS A 95 9.24 6.49 -15.58
C CYS A 95 10.14 7.35 -14.67
N GLU A 96 10.58 6.79 -13.53
CA GLU A 96 11.47 7.44 -12.54
C GLU A 96 10.98 8.84 -12.15
N THR A 97 9.67 9.06 -12.16
CA THR A 97 9.15 10.42 -12.02
C THR A 97 8.76 10.77 -10.61
N CYS A 98 8.64 9.86 -9.64
CA CYS A 98 8.19 10.21 -8.30
C CYS A 98 8.75 9.25 -7.25
N THR A 99 9.02 9.80 -6.07
CA THR A 99 9.26 9.06 -4.83
C THR A 99 8.19 9.43 -3.80
N TRP A 100 7.76 8.45 -2.99
CA TRP A 100 6.76 8.66 -1.95
C TRP A 100 7.26 8.17 -0.60
N LYS A 101 6.84 8.84 0.45
CA LYS A 101 7.02 8.36 1.83
C LYS A 101 5.93 8.91 2.74
N GLY A 102 5.55 8.13 3.74
CA GLY A 102 4.56 8.60 4.68
C GLY A 102 4.13 7.55 5.70
N GLU A 103 3.03 7.86 6.35
CA GLU A 103 2.35 7.03 7.33
C GLU A 103 1.10 6.40 6.70
N LEU A 104 0.72 5.23 7.19
CA LEU A 104 -0.47 4.52 6.75
C LEU A 104 -1.18 3.82 7.90
N THR A 105 -2.47 3.63 7.69
CA THR A 105 -3.35 2.79 8.49
C THR A 105 -4.07 1.82 7.57
N VAL A 106 -3.99 0.51 7.81
CA VAL A 106 -4.69 -0.52 7.02
C VAL A 106 -5.68 -1.24 7.90
N THR A 107 -6.94 -1.25 7.49
CA THR A 107 -7.96 -2.10 8.11
C THR A 107 -8.02 -3.42 7.36
N ILE A 108 -7.77 -4.53 8.06
CA ILE A 108 -7.88 -5.88 7.53
C ILE A 108 -9.31 -6.36 7.80
N GLN A 109 -10.05 -6.68 6.74
CA GLN A 109 -11.32 -7.39 6.86
C GLN A 109 -11.08 -8.87 6.61
N ALA A 110 -11.47 -9.73 7.54
CA ALA A 110 -11.45 -11.17 7.31
C ALA A 110 -12.42 -11.51 6.18
N ALA A 111 -11.99 -12.35 5.25
CA ALA A 111 -12.86 -12.86 4.20
C ALA A 111 -14.09 -13.55 4.85
N PRO A 112 -15.31 -13.32 4.34
CA PRO A 112 -16.51 -13.97 4.86
C PRO A 112 -16.34 -15.49 4.86
N GLY A 113 -16.49 -16.13 6.03
CA GLY A 113 -16.43 -17.59 6.17
C GLY A 113 -15.14 -18.17 6.76
N THR A 114 -14.17 -17.35 7.16
CA THR A 114 -12.98 -17.82 7.92
C THR A 114 -13.38 -18.04 9.39
N PRO A 115 -13.34 -19.27 9.95
CA PRO A 115 -13.68 -19.50 11.35
C PRO A 115 -12.73 -18.74 12.29
N LYS A 116 -13.27 -18.21 13.39
CA LYS A 116 -12.51 -17.59 14.48
C LYS A 116 -11.64 -18.62 15.21
#